data_AF-A0A1X7TTB6-F1
#
_entry.id   AF-A0A1X7TTB6-F1
#
_cell.length_a   1.000
_cell.length_b   1.000
_cell.length_c   1.000
_cell.angle_alpha   90.00
_cell.angle_beta   90.00
_cell.angle_gamma   90.00
#
_symmetry.space_group_name_H-M   'P 1'
#
loop_
_entity.id
_entity.type
_entity.pdbx_description
1 polymer ?
#
loop_
_entity_poly.entity_id
_entity_poly.type
_entity_poly.pdbx_seq_one_letter_code
_entity_poly.pdbx_strand_id
1 'polypeptide(L)'
;MFGVQDPMFATLATVSCCGMVWFSEDVLTLDMVQRDYADLLSPLFALDGIIPHCLEHAATLDHIMDFTHLRALKSFFSMLHQMIRNIVSYNQSHPDFPMLSDQIETYVPCYLIFCLIWCFSRDEKMVYQEKMGDLIRGTTTIPLPPGTAPIIDFEVNIQGELVLWSNRVPKIEVETHKVVGLNFSSATTPELLLKTFDHYCEYKRTPNRVVMAPAQLGKWLVLFCDEMNLPDLDKYGTLRV
;
A
#
# COMPACT_ATOMS: atom_id res chain seq x y z
N MET A 1 32.53 -18.41 11.86
CA MET A 1 31.18 -18.93 11.58
C MET A 1 30.85 -18.54 10.15
N PHE A 2 30.37 -19.47 9.33
CA PHE A 2 30.09 -19.23 7.91
C PHE A 2 28.59 -19.40 7.69
N GLY A 3 27.91 -18.41 7.13
CA GLY A 3 26.52 -18.50 6.68
C GLY A 3 26.50 -18.81 5.19
N VAL A 4 25.89 -19.91 4.80
CA VAL A 4 25.84 -20.39 3.40
C VAL A 4 24.44 -20.95 3.12
N GLN A 5 23.86 -20.60 1.97
CA GLN A 5 22.53 -21.05 1.58
C GLN A 5 22.50 -22.56 1.28
N ASP A 6 23.52 -23.07 0.59
CA ASP A 6 23.71 -24.49 0.35
C ASP A 6 25.21 -24.83 0.17
N PRO A 7 25.63 -26.07 0.50
CA PRO A 7 27.02 -26.50 0.34
C PRO A 7 27.31 -27.15 -1.03
N MET A 8 26.59 -26.81 -2.10
CA MET A 8 26.68 -27.53 -3.39
C MET A 8 28.09 -27.55 -4.00
N PHE A 9 28.93 -26.55 -3.69
CA PHE A 9 30.31 -26.46 -4.17
C PHE A 9 31.37 -26.74 -3.08
N ALA A 10 30.96 -27.12 -1.87
CA ALA A 10 31.88 -27.41 -0.78
C ALA A 10 32.49 -28.81 -0.91
N THR A 11 33.81 -28.93 -0.73
CA THR A 11 34.44 -30.26 -0.71
C THR A 11 34.19 -30.97 0.62
N LEU A 12 34.18 -32.31 0.59
CA LEU A 12 33.97 -33.13 1.80
C LEU A 12 34.99 -32.81 2.90
N ALA A 13 36.23 -32.48 2.52
CA ALA A 13 37.28 -32.06 3.44
C ALA A 13 36.92 -30.73 4.15
N THR A 14 36.34 -29.77 3.44
CA THR A 14 35.88 -28.48 3.98
C THR A 14 34.73 -28.65 4.97
N VAL A 15 33.81 -29.57 4.69
CA VAL A 15 32.63 -29.83 5.53
C VAL A 15 33.00 -30.63 6.79
N SER A 16 33.97 -31.55 6.71
CA SER A 16 34.35 -32.41 7.84
C SER A 16 35.11 -31.71 8.98
N CYS A 17 35.74 -30.57 8.70
CA CYS A 17 36.53 -29.81 9.68
C CYS A 17 35.70 -28.76 10.45
N CYS A 18 34.41 -28.60 10.13
CA CYS A 18 33.52 -27.60 10.71
C CYS A 18 32.24 -28.26 11.23
N GLY A 19 31.80 -27.92 12.44
CA GLY A 19 30.47 -28.32 12.92
C GLY A 19 29.37 -27.65 12.09
N MET A 20 28.42 -28.44 11.58
CA MET A 20 27.28 -27.93 10.81
C MET A 20 26.01 -27.90 11.65
N VAL A 21 25.29 -26.77 11.59
CA VAL A 21 23.94 -26.62 12.14
C VAL A 21 23.03 -26.24 10.97
N TRP A 22 22.04 -27.07 10.69
CA TRP A 22 21.10 -26.87 9.59
C TRP A 22 19.88 -26.09 10.07
N PHE A 23 19.56 -24.99 9.41
CA PHE A 23 18.31 -24.25 9.63
C PHE A 23 17.36 -24.59 8.48
N SER A 24 16.26 -25.31 8.77
CA SER A 24 15.18 -25.53 7.80
C SER A 24 14.44 -24.20 7.55
N GLU A 25 13.86 -24.01 6.36
CA GLU A 25 12.96 -22.86 6.09
C GLU A 25 11.80 -22.80 7.10
N ASP A 26 11.39 -23.95 7.63
CA ASP A 26 10.35 -24.07 8.66
C ASP A 26 10.83 -23.70 10.08
N VAL A 27 12.11 -23.40 10.29
CA VAL A 27 12.64 -22.96 11.60
C VAL A 27 12.17 -21.55 11.94
N LEU A 28 11.81 -20.73 10.94
CA LEU A 28 11.21 -19.40 11.09
C LEU A 28 9.74 -19.44 10.68
N THR A 29 8.86 -19.80 11.60
CA THR A 29 7.41 -19.71 11.34
C THR A 29 6.94 -18.25 11.34
N LEU A 30 5.89 -17.92 10.56
CA LEU A 30 5.25 -16.59 10.58
C LEU A 30 4.88 -16.17 12.02
N ASP A 31 4.54 -17.13 12.87
CA ASP A 31 4.21 -16.92 14.29
C ASP A 31 5.43 -16.57 15.17
N MET A 32 6.65 -16.98 14.81
CA MET A 32 7.89 -16.56 15.51
C MET A 32 8.25 -15.12 15.13
N VAL A 33 8.20 -14.83 13.84
CA VAL A 33 8.41 -13.49 13.27
C VAL A 33 7.38 -12.49 13.83
N GLN A 34 6.12 -12.89 13.95
CA GLN A 34 5.06 -12.06 14.56
C GLN A 34 5.29 -11.76 16.03
N ARG A 35 5.91 -12.67 16.82
CA ARG A 35 6.22 -12.43 18.24
C ARG A 35 7.37 -11.45 18.42
N ASP A 36 8.44 -11.61 17.66
CA ASP A 36 9.59 -10.68 17.71
C ASP A 36 9.16 -9.27 17.28
N TYR A 37 8.28 -9.16 16.29
CA TYR A 37 7.67 -7.87 15.93
C TYR A 37 6.68 -7.34 16.96
N ALA A 38 5.91 -8.20 17.63
CA ALA A 38 5.00 -7.77 18.68
C ALA A 38 5.76 -7.11 19.84
N ASP A 39 6.95 -7.59 20.18
CA ASP A 39 7.80 -6.97 21.21
C ASP A 39 8.34 -5.60 20.77
N LEU A 40 8.73 -5.44 19.50
CA LEU A 40 9.13 -4.15 18.93
C LEU A 40 7.96 -3.15 18.87
N LEU A 41 6.75 -3.65 18.62
CA LEU A 41 5.52 -2.85 18.51
C LEU A 41 4.89 -2.51 19.86
N SER A 42 5.13 -3.33 20.89
CA SER A 42 4.52 -3.21 22.22
C SER A 42 4.60 -1.80 22.82
N PRO A 43 5.74 -1.08 22.77
CA PRO A 43 5.83 0.29 23.29
C PRO A 43 4.92 1.28 22.56
N LEU A 44 4.63 1.05 21.28
CA LEU A 44 3.79 1.94 20.47
C LEU A 44 2.30 1.80 20.79
N PHE A 45 1.90 0.67 21.37
CA PHE A 45 0.55 0.37 21.84
C PHE A 45 0.32 0.71 23.33
N ALA A 46 1.34 1.25 24.02
CA ALA A 46 1.18 1.74 25.39
C ALA A 46 0.08 2.82 25.47
N LEU A 47 -0.49 3.04 26.66
CA LEU A 47 -1.59 4.00 26.89
C LEU A 47 -1.24 5.44 26.47
N ASP A 48 0.05 5.79 26.57
CA ASP A 48 0.68 7.04 26.15
C ASP A 48 1.43 6.91 24.81
N GLY A 49 1.26 5.77 24.13
CA GLY A 49 1.84 5.47 22.84
C GLY A 49 1.19 6.24 21.69
N ILE A 50 1.89 6.26 20.56
CA ILE A 50 1.44 6.97 19.35
C ILE A 50 0.16 6.37 18.76
N ILE A 51 -0.06 5.04 18.90
CA ILE A 51 -1.19 4.36 18.26
C ILE A 51 -2.52 4.80 18.88
N PRO A 52 -2.73 4.74 20.22
CA PRO A 52 -3.95 5.27 20.82
C PRO A 52 -4.16 6.76 20.54
N HIS A 53 -3.09 7.57 20.55
CA HIS A 53 -3.21 9.01 20.28
C HIS A 53 -3.69 9.29 18.84
N CYS A 54 -3.11 8.62 17.84
CA CYS A 54 -3.56 8.73 16.45
C CYS A 54 -4.98 8.19 16.26
N LEU A 55 -5.35 7.12 16.97
CA LEU A 55 -6.68 6.52 16.89
C LEU A 55 -7.77 7.45 17.46
N GLU A 56 -7.52 8.06 18.62
CA GLU A 56 -8.41 9.06 19.21
C GLU A 56 -8.50 10.30 18.34
N HIS A 57 -7.38 10.75 17.75
CA HIS A 57 -7.43 11.86 16.79
C HIS A 57 -8.31 11.52 15.58
N ALA A 58 -8.13 10.34 14.99
CA ALA A 58 -8.94 9.90 13.86
C ALA A 58 -10.44 9.80 14.19
N ALA A 59 -10.80 9.48 15.44
CA ALA A 59 -12.18 9.46 15.88
C ALA A 59 -12.85 10.84 15.86
N THR A 60 -12.07 11.93 15.88
CA THR A 60 -12.60 13.31 15.82
C THR A 60 -12.81 13.84 14.40
N LEU A 61 -12.43 13.07 13.38
CA LEU A 61 -12.44 13.51 11.99
C LEU A 61 -13.76 13.14 11.31
N ASP A 62 -14.11 13.87 10.25
CA ASP A 62 -15.31 13.59 9.45
C ASP A 62 -14.97 12.56 8.37
N HIS A 63 -15.43 11.32 8.57
CA HIS A 63 -15.25 10.20 7.65
C HIS A 63 -16.42 10.07 6.69
N ILE A 64 -16.18 9.60 5.47
CA ILE A 64 -17.24 9.23 4.51
C ILE A 64 -18.14 8.14 5.10
N MET A 65 -17.56 7.21 5.88
CA MET A 65 -18.25 6.10 6.53
C MET A 65 -18.09 6.18 8.05
N ASP A 66 -19.13 5.85 8.83
CA ASP A 66 -19.12 5.88 10.30
C ASP A 66 -17.84 5.33 10.91
N PHE A 67 -17.08 6.15 11.64
CA PHE A 67 -15.82 5.73 12.21
C PHE A 67 -16.02 4.72 13.34
N THR A 68 -15.22 3.66 13.34
CA THR A 68 -15.13 2.73 14.46
C THR A 68 -13.69 2.30 14.69
N HIS A 69 -13.28 2.23 15.96
CA HIS A 69 -11.94 1.75 16.33
C HIS A 69 -11.65 0.37 15.75
N LEU A 70 -12.64 -0.53 15.72
CA LEU A 70 -12.47 -1.87 15.17
C LEU A 70 -12.17 -1.86 13.66
N ARG A 71 -12.82 -0.99 12.86
CA ARG A 71 -12.55 -0.89 11.41
C ARG A 71 -11.15 -0.35 11.14
N ALA A 72 -10.76 0.70 11.87
CA ALA A 72 -9.44 1.31 11.78
C ALA A 72 -8.34 0.30 12.16
N LEU A 73 -8.50 -0.38 13.30
CA LEU A 73 -7.53 -1.37 13.79
C LEU A 73 -7.44 -2.61 12.89
N LYS A 74 -8.56 -3.11 12.33
CA LYS A 74 -8.51 -4.21 11.36
C LYS A 74 -7.70 -3.86 10.12
N SER A 75 -7.88 -2.64 9.61
CA SER A 75 -7.12 -2.15 8.45
C SER A 75 -5.64 -1.99 8.81
N PHE A 76 -5.36 -1.44 9.99
CA PHE A 76 -4.00 -1.29 10.53
C PHE A 76 -3.29 -2.64 10.66
N PHE A 77 -3.89 -3.64 11.31
CA PHE A 77 -3.31 -4.97 11.41
C PHE A 77 -3.14 -5.64 10.04
N SER A 78 -4.04 -5.41 9.09
CA SER A 78 -3.87 -5.90 7.72
C SER A 78 -2.60 -5.34 7.06
N MET A 79 -2.31 -4.05 7.26
CA MET A 79 -1.09 -3.44 6.73
C MET A 79 0.17 -3.91 7.48
N LEU A 80 0.10 -4.17 8.79
CA LEU A 80 1.21 -4.81 9.51
C LEU A 80 1.52 -6.22 8.98
N HIS A 81 0.49 -7.02 8.66
CA HIS A 81 0.71 -8.30 8.01
C HIS A 81 1.34 -8.13 6.62
N GLN A 82 0.95 -7.10 5.87
CA GLN A 82 1.56 -6.80 4.58
C GLN A 82 3.04 -6.41 4.74
N MET A 83 3.40 -5.64 5.78
CA MET A 83 4.80 -5.33 6.12
C MET A 83 5.62 -6.61 6.30
N ILE A 84 5.13 -7.56 7.10
CA ILE A 84 5.81 -8.84 7.35
C ILE A 84 5.95 -9.62 6.03
N ARG A 85 4.90 -9.66 5.20
CA ARG A 85 4.95 -10.30 3.88
C ARG A 85 6.00 -9.67 2.97
N ASN A 86 6.18 -8.36 3.01
CA ASN A 86 7.20 -7.67 2.23
C ASN A 86 8.61 -8.11 2.64
N ILE A 87 8.88 -8.21 3.95
CA ILE A 87 10.16 -8.68 4.49
C ILE A 87 10.42 -10.14 4.09
N VAL A 88 9.43 -11.01 4.27
CA VAL A 88 9.54 -12.42 3.87
C VAL A 88 9.79 -12.56 2.38
N SER A 89 9.04 -11.83 1.55
CA SER A 89 9.22 -11.83 0.09
C SER A 89 10.60 -11.31 -0.31
N TYR A 90 11.12 -10.29 0.37
CA TYR A 90 12.46 -9.78 0.15
C TYR A 90 13.52 -10.84 0.44
N ASN A 91 13.43 -11.49 1.62
CA ASN A 91 14.36 -12.54 2.02
C ASN A 91 14.33 -13.75 1.07
N GLN A 92 13.15 -14.14 0.60
CA GLN A 92 13.00 -15.22 -0.40
C GLN A 92 13.65 -14.86 -1.74
N SER A 93 13.60 -13.58 -2.14
CA SER A 93 14.27 -13.09 -3.35
C SER A 93 15.78 -12.86 -3.20
N HIS A 94 16.28 -12.75 -1.96
CA HIS A 94 17.70 -12.51 -1.65
C HIS A 94 18.20 -13.50 -0.58
N PRO A 95 18.24 -14.81 -0.87
CA PRO A 95 18.54 -15.81 0.14
C PRO A 95 19.99 -15.75 0.66
N ASP A 96 20.95 -15.28 -0.15
CA ASP A 96 22.33 -15.04 0.26
C ASP A 96 22.49 -13.77 1.12
N PHE A 97 21.56 -12.83 1.02
CA PHE A 97 21.59 -11.53 1.69
C PHE A 97 20.22 -11.19 2.28
N PRO A 98 19.76 -11.96 3.29
CA PRO A 98 18.51 -11.67 3.95
C PRO A 98 18.60 -10.33 4.68
N MET A 99 17.44 -9.72 4.91
CA MET A 99 17.32 -8.47 5.64
C MET A 99 17.92 -8.59 7.04
N LEU A 100 18.85 -7.68 7.36
CA LEU A 100 19.57 -7.67 8.64
C LEU A 100 18.76 -6.99 9.74
N SER A 101 19.08 -7.26 11.01
CA SER A 101 18.39 -6.66 12.17
C SER A 101 18.35 -5.13 12.10
N ASP A 102 19.49 -4.49 11.80
CA ASP A 102 19.59 -3.03 11.68
C ASP A 102 18.66 -2.45 10.60
N GLN A 103 18.48 -3.19 9.49
CA GLN A 103 17.56 -2.79 8.41
C GLN A 103 16.11 -2.93 8.86
N ILE A 104 15.79 -3.99 9.61
CA ILE A 104 14.46 -4.21 10.17
C ILE A 104 14.10 -3.10 11.18
N GLU A 105 15.04 -2.74 12.06
CA GLU A 105 14.90 -1.65 13.04
C GLU A 105 14.69 -0.28 12.39
N THR A 106 15.13 -0.10 11.14
CA THR A 106 14.89 1.13 10.37
C THR A 106 13.57 1.05 9.59
N TYR A 107 13.30 -0.08 8.94
CA TYR A 107 12.14 -0.28 8.08
C TYR A 107 10.82 -0.31 8.84
N VAL A 108 10.75 -1.06 9.94
CA VAL A 108 9.50 -1.30 10.67
C VAL A 108 8.91 0.01 11.25
N PRO A 109 9.68 0.86 11.95
CA PRO A 109 9.17 2.16 12.42
C PRO A 109 8.66 3.07 11.29
N CYS A 110 9.39 3.16 10.18
CA CYS A 110 8.95 3.95 9.03
C CYS A 110 7.64 3.41 8.44
N TYR A 111 7.54 2.08 8.28
CA TYR A 111 6.32 1.45 7.74
C TYR A 111 5.12 1.59 8.68
N LEU A 112 5.34 1.65 9.99
CA LEU A 112 4.28 1.90 10.97
C LEU A 112 3.66 3.28 10.83
N ILE A 113 4.47 4.32 10.59
CA ILE A 113 3.98 5.66 10.31
C ILE A 113 3.08 5.65 9.08
N PHE A 114 3.52 4.95 8.03
CA PHE A 114 2.72 4.76 6.83
C PHE A 114 1.39 4.05 7.16
N CYS A 115 1.40 2.99 7.96
CA CYS A 115 0.18 2.31 8.39
C CYS A 115 -0.78 3.23 9.16
N LEU A 116 -0.27 4.06 10.07
CA LEU A 116 -1.08 4.98 10.87
C LEU A 116 -1.80 6.00 10.00
N ILE A 117 -1.08 6.66 9.10
CA ILE A 117 -1.66 7.64 8.19
C ILE A 117 -2.72 6.96 7.32
N TRP A 118 -2.35 5.90 6.60
CA TRP A 118 -3.24 5.29 5.61
C TRP A 118 -4.43 4.55 6.19
N CYS A 119 -4.34 3.97 7.40
CA CYS A 119 -5.45 3.23 8.00
C CYS A 119 -6.41 4.11 8.77
N PHE A 120 -5.91 5.16 9.42
CA PHE A 120 -6.73 5.98 10.31
C PHE A 120 -7.35 7.18 9.59
N SER A 121 -6.81 7.58 8.43
CA SER A 121 -7.35 8.65 7.58
C SER A 121 -7.80 8.16 6.18
N ARG A 122 -8.04 6.86 6.03
CA ARG A 122 -8.35 6.21 4.73
C ARG A 122 -9.60 6.77 4.06
N ASP A 123 -10.63 7.05 4.85
CA ASP A 123 -11.98 7.38 4.39
C ASP A 123 -12.26 8.89 4.49
N GLU A 124 -11.20 9.71 4.57
CA GLU A 124 -11.27 11.15 4.78
C GLU A 124 -10.78 11.93 3.54
N LYS A 125 -11.06 13.23 3.51
CA LYS A 125 -10.46 14.13 2.51
C LYS A 125 -8.95 14.21 2.71
N MET A 126 -8.21 14.37 1.61
CA MET A 126 -6.74 14.45 1.57
C MET A 126 -6.14 15.40 2.64
N VAL A 127 -6.79 16.53 2.91
CA VAL A 127 -6.40 17.52 3.95
C VAL A 127 -6.26 16.89 5.35
N TYR A 128 -7.05 15.88 5.68
CA TYR A 128 -6.99 15.22 6.98
C TYR A 128 -5.86 14.20 7.07
N GLN A 129 -5.47 13.60 5.93
CA GLN A 129 -4.27 12.76 5.87
C GLN A 129 -3.00 13.58 6.12
N GLU A 130 -2.96 14.82 5.62
CA GLU A 130 -1.88 15.77 5.92
C GLU A 130 -1.85 16.11 7.41
N LYS A 131 -3.01 16.40 8.03
CA LYS A 131 -3.11 16.67 9.49
C LYS A 131 -2.65 15.48 10.34
N MET A 132 -2.99 14.26 9.94
CA MET A 132 -2.50 13.05 10.61
C MET A 132 -0.97 12.96 10.49
N GLY A 133 -0.42 13.28 9.33
CA GLY A 133 1.03 13.38 9.12
C GLY A 133 1.69 14.43 10.02
N ASP A 134 1.08 15.61 10.16
CA ASP A 134 1.56 16.69 11.02
C ASP A 134 1.54 16.31 12.51
N LEU A 135 0.47 15.64 12.95
CA LEU A 135 0.38 15.08 14.31
C LEU A 135 1.54 14.11 14.57
N ILE A 136 1.74 13.15 13.67
CA ILE A 136 2.81 12.15 13.80
C ILE A 136 4.18 12.86 13.83
N ARG A 137 4.40 13.86 12.97
CA ARG A 137 5.65 14.63 12.93
C ARG A 137 5.93 15.38 14.23
N GLY A 138 4.90 15.79 14.96
CA GLY A 138 5.02 16.46 16.26
C GLY A 138 5.26 15.51 17.45
N THR A 139 4.98 14.22 17.30
CA THR A 139 5.01 13.25 18.42
C THR A 139 6.10 12.19 18.27
N THR A 140 6.47 11.83 17.06
CA THR A 140 7.39 10.71 16.80
C THR A 140 8.87 11.11 16.90
N THR A 141 9.70 10.16 17.31
CA THR A 141 11.18 10.25 17.25
C THR A 141 11.76 9.55 16.01
N ILE A 142 10.90 8.91 15.21
CA ILE A 142 11.28 8.17 13.99
C ILE A 142 11.75 9.18 12.92
N PRO A 143 12.82 8.87 12.16
CA PRO A 143 13.29 9.74 11.08
C PRO A 143 12.21 9.92 10.00
N LEU A 144 11.82 11.17 9.76
CA LEU A 144 10.82 11.58 8.78
C LEU A 144 11.46 12.35 7.61
N PRO A 145 10.77 12.50 6.46
CA PRO A 145 11.31 13.21 5.32
C PRO A 145 11.63 14.66 5.69
N PRO A 146 12.80 15.18 5.29
CA PRO A 146 13.20 16.54 5.62
C PRO A 146 12.28 17.56 4.95
N GLY A 147 11.95 18.64 5.68
CA GLY A 147 11.15 19.76 5.17
C GLY A 147 9.66 19.69 5.52
N THR A 148 8.87 20.53 4.84
CA THR A 148 7.42 20.70 5.04
C THR A 148 6.58 19.84 4.09
N ALA A 149 7.19 18.88 3.40
CA ALA A 149 6.46 18.02 2.47
C ALA A 149 5.49 17.10 3.23
N PRO A 150 4.26 16.89 2.72
CA PRO A 150 3.32 15.94 3.30
C PRO A 150 3.89 14.53 3.34
N ILE A 151 3.74 13.82 4.46
CA ILE A 151 4.27 12.45 4.61
C ILE A 151 3.57 11.48 3.64
N ILE A 152 2.31 11.77 3.27
CA ILE A 152 1.52 10.97 2.32
C ILE A 152 2.15 10.85 0.92
N ASP A 153 3.00 11.81 0.53
CA ASP A 153 3.67 11.81 -0.77
C ASP A 153 4.82 10.81 -0.84
N PHE A 154 5.16 10.16 0.27
CA PHE A 154 6.27 9.23 0.39
C PHE A 154 5.78 7.79 0.59
N GLU A 155 6.51 6.85 0.00
CA GLU A 155 6.46 5.43 0.32
C GLU A 155 7.71 5.01 1.08
N VAL A 156 7.59 3.95 1.88
CA VAL A 156 8.72 3.32 2.56
C VAL A 156 9.27 2.21 1.66
N ASN A 157 10.51 2.35 1.18
CA ASN A 157 11.18 1.29 0.44
C ASN A 157 11.62 0.16 1.39
N ILE A 158 12.02 -0.99 0.84
CA ILE A 158 12.43 -2.15 1.66
C ILE A 158 13.73 -1.89 2.47
N GLN A 159 14.49 -0.86 2.11
CA GLN A 159 15.67 -0.40 2.85
C GLN A 159 15.31 0.48 4.06
N GLY A 160 14.03 0.82 4.25
CA GLY A 160 13.56 1.67 5.34
C GLY A 160 13.66 3.17 5.07
N GLU A 161 13.91 3.57 3.82
CA GLU A 161 13.97 4.96 3.40
C GLU A 161 12.62 5.43 2.85
N LEU A 162 12.31 6.70 3.10
CA LEU A 162 11.11 7.36 2.57
C LEU A 162 11.43 7.97 1.21
N VAL A 163 10.78 7.46 0.16
CA VAL A 163 10.98 7.87 -1.23
C VAL A 163 9.69 8.46 -1.78
N LEU A 164 9.77 9.55 -2.54
CA LEU A 164 8.59 10.15 -3.17
C LEU A 164 7.89 9.15 -4.10
N TRP A 165 6.58 9.01 -3.94
CA TRP A 165 5.73 8.20 -4.82
C TRP A 165 5.87 8.59 -6.29
N SER A 166 6.07 9.88 -6.57
CA SER A 166 6.26 10.39 -7.92
C SER A 166 7.49 9.80 -8.62
N ASN A 167 8.49 9.29 -7.88
CA ASN A 167 9.65 8.61 -8.45
C ASN A 167 9.30 7.22 -9.02
N ARG A 168 8.21 6.60 -8.55
CA ARG A 168 7.74 5.29 -9.07
C ARG A 168 6.97 5.40 -10.36
N VAL A 169 6.42 6.59 -10.65
CA VAL A 169 5.60 6.81 -11.84
C VAL A 169 6.52 7.20 -12.99
N PRO A 170 6.69 6.34 -14.02
CA PRO A 170 7.44 6.72 -15.20
C PRO A 170 6.75 7.91 -15.87
N LYS A 171 7.51 8.97 -16.15
CA LYS A 171 7.00 10.09 -16.93
C LYS A 171 6.88 9.65 -18.38
N ILE A 172 5.69 9.16 -18.74
CA ILE A 172 5.35 8.81 -20.11
C ILE A 172 4.76 10.07 -20.74
N GLU A 173 5.43 10.60 -21.76
CA GLU A 173 4.84 11.64 -22.61
C GLU A 173 3.70 11.02 -23.41
N VAL A 174 2.47 11.30 -22.98
CA VAL A 174 1.30 10.88 -23.73
C VAL A 174 1.04 11.93 -24.81
N GLU A 175 1.09 11.50 -26.07
CA GLU A 175 0.68 12.34 -27.19
C GLU A 175 -0.79 12.75 -27.00
N THR A 176 -1.03 14.04 -26.73
CA THR A 176 -2.36 14.57 -26.34
C THR A 176 -3.47 14.25 -27.34
N HIS A 177 -3.14 14.11 -28.63
CA HIS A 177 -4.08 13.73 -29.69
C HIS A 177 -4.49 12.24 -29.67
N LYS A 178 -3.87 11.42 -28.80
CA LYS A 178 -4.22 10.00 -28.58
C LYS A 178 -5.06 9.79 -27.32
N VAL A 179 -5.32 10.84 -26.54
CA VAL A 179 -6.12 10.78 -25.32
C VAL A 179 -7.47 11.42 -25.57
N VAL A 180 -8.53 10.70 -25.20
CA VAL A 180 -9.87 11.25 -25.11
C VAL A 180 -10.12 11.55 -23.65
N GLY A 181 -10.06 12.83 -23.27
CA GLY A 181 -10.40 13.25 -21.93
C GLY A 181 -11.92 13.28 -21.75
N LEU A 182 -12.42 12.49 -20.81
CA LEU A 182 -13.79 12.62 -20.29
C LEU A 182 -13.69 13.11 -18.85
N ASN A 183 -14.14 14.35 -18.61
CA ASN A 183 -14.23 14.86 -17.25
C ASN A 183 -15.55 14.38 -16.65
N PHE A 184 -15.46 13.56 -15.62
CA PHE A 184 -16.59 13.21 -14.78
C PHE A 184 -16.90 14.39 -13.86
N SER A 185 -18.20 14.67 -13.69
CA SER A 185 -18.73 15.60 -12.72
C SER A 185 -20.00 14.99 -12.13
N SER A 186 -20.54 15.59 -11.07
CA SER A 186 -21.83 15.19 -10.50
C SER A 186 -23.01 15.23 -11.48
N ALA A 187 -22.87 15.91 -12.63
CA ALA A 187 -23.88 15.98 -13.67
C ALA A 187 -23.63 15.02 -14.86
N THR A 188 -22.56 14.23 -14.82
CA THR A 188 -22.23 13.30 -15.91
C THR A 188 -23.22 12.13 -15.92
N THR A 189 -24.01 12.02 -16.98
CA THR A 189 -24.99 10.94 -17.13
C THR A 189 -24.43 9.74 -17.91
N PRO A 190 -24.99 8.52 -17.71
CA PRO A 190 -24.59 7.35 -18.49
C PRO A 190 -24.69 7.56 -20.01
N GLU A 191 -25.63 8.37 -20.49
CA GLU A 191 -25.78 8.66 -21.92
C GLU A 191 -24.58 9.43 -22.50
N LEU A 192 -23.95 10.31 -21.71
CA LEU A 192 -22.76 11.03 -22.16
C LEU A 192 -21.59 10.05 -22.37
N LEU A 193 -21.42 9.11 -21.45
CA LEU A 193 -20.41 8.06 -21.55
C LEU A 193 -20.63 7.17 -22.78
N LEU A 194 -21.88 6.74 -22.99
CA LEU A 194 -22.26 5.92 -24.14
C LEU A 194 -22.00 6.65 -25.47
N LYS A 195 -22.33 7.94 -25.56
CA LYS A 195 -22.04 8.75 -26.76
C LYS A 195 -20.54 8.82 -27.06
N THR A 196 -19.71 8.93 -26.03
CA THR A 196 -18.26 8.96 -26.22
C THR A 196 -17.74 7.60 -26.66
N PHE A 197 -18.27 6.51 -26.10
CA PHE A 197 -17.95 5.17 -26.55
C PHE A 197 -18.36 4.95 -28.01
N ASP A 198 -19.56 5.35 -28.42
CA ASP A 198 -20.00 5.25 -29.81
C ASP A 198 -19.14 6.09 -30.78
N HIS A 199 -18.54 7.18 -30.30
CA HIS A 199 -17.67 8.03 -31.13
C HIS A 199 -16.26 7.44 -31.34
N TYR A 200 -15.69 6.79 -30.32
CA TYR A 200 -14.30 6.31 -30.34
C TYR A 200 -14.14 4.79 -30.44
N CYS A 201 -15.22 4.03 -30.25
CA CYS A 201 -15.22 2.57 -30.26
C CYS A 201 -16.16 2.02 -31.33
N GLU A 202 -15.93 0.77 -31.69
CA GLU A 202 -16.76 -0.01 -32.61
C GLU A 202 -17.09 -1.38 -32.00
N TYR A 203 -18.25 -1.92 -32.37
CA TYR A 203 -18.67 -3.24 -31.95
C TYR A 203 -18.10 -4.31 -32.89
N LYS A 204 -17.20 -5.15 -32.37
CA LYS A 204 -16.62 -6.29 -33.09
C LYS A 204 -17.34 -7.58 -32.68
N ARG A 205 -17.81 -8.33 -33.67
CA ARG A 205 -18.32 -9.68 -33.45
C ARG A 205 -17.16 -10.66 -33.41
N THR A 206 -16.90 -11.23 -32.23
CA THR A 206 -16.00 -12.37 -32.08
C THR A 206 -16.83 -13.66 -32.03
N PRO A 207 -16.26 -14.84 -32.28
CA PRO A 207 -17.00 -16.11 -32.28
C PRO A 207 -17.79 -16.37 -30.98
N ASN A 208 -17.34 -15.83 -29.85
CA ASN A 208 -17.94 -16.08 -28.54
C ASN A 208 -18.81 -14.92 -28.02
N ARG A 209 -18.61 -13.69 -28.51
CA ARG A 209 -19.29 -12.49 -27.99
C ARG A 209 -19.15 -11.27 -28.91
N VAL A 210 -20.06 -10.32 -28.74
CA VAL A 210 -19.87 -8.95 -29.25
C VAL A 210 -19.01 -8.19 -28.23
N VAL A 211 -17.93 -7.58 -28.67
CA VAL A 211 -17.07 -6.74 -27.84
C VAL A 211 -17.01 -5.33 -28.42
N MET A 212 -17.11 -4.32 -27.56
CA MET A 212 -16.77 -2.95 -27.94
C MET A 212 -15.26 -2.79 -27.82
N ALA A 213 -14.61 -2.28 -28.86
CA ALA A 213 -13.17 -2.03 -28.89
C ALA A 213 -12.88 -0.68 -29.55
N PRO A 214 -11.76 -0.01 -29.24
CA PRO A 214 -11.38 1.20 -29.95
C PRO A 214 -11.38 1.00 -31.46
N ALA A 215 -11.94 1.98 -32.19
CA ALA A 215 -11.99 1.94 -33.66
C ALA A 215 -10.58 1.92 -34.27
N GLN A 216 -9.59 2.47 -33.56
CA GLN A 216 -8.19 2.43 -33.95
C GLN A 216 -7.51 1.16 -33.43
N LEU A 217 -6.97 0.36 -34.35
CA LEU A 217 -6.31 -0.90 -34.04
C LEU A 217 -5.06 -0.68 -33.17
N GLY A 218 -4.86 -1.55 -32.18
CA GLY A 218 -3.71 -1.47 -31.26
C GLY A 218 -3.82 -0.39 -30.17
N LYS A 219 -4.97 0.30 -30.06
CA LYS A 219 -5.23 1.23 -28.96
C LYS A 219 -6.07 0.59 -27.86
N TRP A 220 -5.88 1.10 -26.65
CA TRP A 220 -6.67 0.77 -25.46
C TRP A 220 -7.56 1.95 -25.09
N LEU A 221 -8.78 1.65 -24.64
CA LEU A 221 -9.62 2.64 -23.97
C LEU A 221 -9.31 2.58 -22.48
N VAL A 222 -8.83 3.69 -21.91
CA VAL A 222 -8.59 3.82 -20.48
C VAL A 222 -9.57 4.86 -19.95
N LEU A 223 -10.41 4.46 -19.00
CA LEU A 223 -11.36 5.34 -18.34
C LEU A 223 -10.85 5.61 -16.93
N PHE A 224 -10.58 6.88 -16.62
CA PHE A 224 -10.29 7.31 -15.26
C PHE A 224 -11.56 7.95 -14.68
N CYS A 225 -12.13 7.31 -13.68
CA CYS A 225 -13.25 7.84 -12.92
C CYS A 225 -12.74 8.18 -11.53
N ASP A 226 -12.63 9.46 -11.24
CA ASP A 226 -12.36 9.98 -9.89
C ASP A 226 -13.66 10.52 -9.30
N GLU A 227 -13.78 10.52 -7.97
CA GLU A 227 -14.94 11.07 -7.25
C GLU A 227 -16.32 10.50 -7.69
N MET A 228 -16.42 9.18 -7.84
CA MET A 228 -17.72 8.53 -8.06
C MET A 228 -18.59 8.68 -6.81
N ASN A 229 -19.52 9.63 -6.82
CA ASN A 229 -20.49 9.82 -5.75
C ASN A 229 -21.37 8.57 -5.59
N LEU A 230 -21.76 8.27 -4.34
CA LEU A 230 -22.78 7.27 -4.09
C LEU A 230 -24.08 7.67 -4.82
N PRO A 231 -24.84 6.70 -5.38
CA PRO A 231 -26.13 6.99 -5.96
C PRO A 231 -27.02 7.71 -4.94
N ASP A 232 -27.77 8.71 -5.38
CA ASP A 232 -28.76 9.35 -4.53
C ASP A 232 -29.73 8.30 -3.98
N LEU A 233 -30.05 8.41 -2.69
CA LEU A 233 -31.07 7.57 -2.08
C LEU A 233 -32.40 7.83 -2.75
N ASP A 234 -33.13 6.75 -3.06
CA ASP A 234 -34.51 6.91 -3.49
C ASP A 234 -35.38 7.46 -2.35
N LYS A 235 -36.65 7.75 -2.65
CA LYS A 235 -37.62 8.25 -1.67
C LYS A 235 -37.80 7.35 -0.43
N TYR A 236 -37.28 6.12 -0.44
CA TYR A 236 -37.36 5.17 0.67
C TYR A 236 -36.02 4.95 1.38
N GLY A 237 -34.98 5.72 1.05
CA GLY A 237 -33.65 5.54 1.64
C GLY A 237 -32.91 4.31 1.10
N THR A 238 -33.28 3.82 -0.09
CA THR A 238 -32.62 2.68 -0.73
C THR A 238 -31.76 3.12 -1.91
N LEU A 239 -30.61 2.46 -2.07
CA LEU A 239 -29.76 2.62 -3.24
C LEU A 239 -30.31 1.76 -4.38
N ARG A 240 -30.64 2.37 -5.52
CA ARG A 240 -30.91 1.63 -6.76
C ARG A 240 -29.60 1.45 -7.51
N VAL A 241 -29.15 0.19 -7.60
CA VAL A 241 -28.00 -0.23 -8.42
C VAL A 241 -28.52 -0.79 -9.73
#